data_AF-A0A371CJZ2-F1
#
_entry.id   AF-A0A371CJZ2-F1
#
_cell.length_a   1.000
_cell.length_b   1.000
_cell.length_c   1.000
_cell.angle_alpha   90.00
_cell.angle_beta   90.00
_cell.angle_gamma   90.00
#
_symmetry.space_group_name_H-M   'P 1'
#
loop_
_entity.id
_entity.type
_entity.pdbx_description
1 polymer ?
#
loop_
_entity_poly.entity_id
_entity_poly.type
_entity_poly.pdbx_seq_one_letter_code
_entity_poly.pdbx_strand_id
1 'polypeptide(L)'
;MDVLRESYGMDPLFSKVFQAPSNYRSFAVCDGFVYSTNRRGDEVLCIPRVKYKGRTTTQIILDQAHEAIGHFGPQRTSEYVRRLFWW
;
A
#
# COMPACT_ATOMS: atom_id res chain seq x y z
N MET A 1 13.97 1.93 1.88
CA MET A 1 12.81 1.83 0.95
C MET A 1 12.82 0.54 0.14
N ASP A 2 13.97 -0.15 0.07
CA ASP A 2 14.16 -1.36 -0.74
C ASP A 2 13.34 -2.57 -0.26
N VAL A 3 13.15 -2.72 1.05
CA VAL A 3 12.31 -3.78 1.63
C VAL A 3 10.88 -3.78 1.05
N LEU A 4 10.29 -2.60 0.84
CA LEU A 4 8.94 -2.50 0.26
C LEU A 4 8.94 -2.93 -1.21
N ARG A 5 9.92 -2.43 -1.98
CA ARG A 5 10.12 -2.77 -3.39
C ARG A 5 10.30 -4.28 -3.59
N GLU A 6 11.15 -4.90 -2.78
CA GLU A 6 11.39 -6.35 -2.82
C GLU A 6 10.13 -7.15 -2.44
N SER A 7 9.34 -6.64 -1.51
CA SER A 7 8.16 -7.35 -1.01
C SER A 7 7.02 -7.49 -2.02
N TYR A 8 6.99 -6.68 -3.09
CA TYR A 8 5.98 -6.84 -4.13
C TYR A 8 6.07 -8.20 -4.84
N GLY A 9 7.26 -8.79 -4.95
CA GLY A 9 7.44 -10.14 -5.51
C GLY A 9 6.82 -11.24 -4.65
N MET A 10 6.58 -10.97 -3.35
CA MET A 10 5.95 -11.92 -2.43
C MET A 10 4.43 -11.73 -2.33
N ASP A 11 3.88 -10.67 -2.90
CA ASP A 11 2.44 -10.41 -2.88
C ASP A 11 1.75 -11.05 -4.10
N PRO A 12 0.70 -11.89 -3.92
CA PRO A 12 0.07 -12.60 -5.03
C PRO A 12 -0.53 -11.73 -6.13
N LEU A 13 -0.95 -10.50 -5.81
CA LEU A 13 -1.47 -9.55 -6.78
C LEU A 13 -0.33 -8.74 -7.38
N PHE A 14 0.48 -8.10 -6.54
CA PHE A 14 1.47 -7.15 -7.05
C PHE A 14 2.63 -7.84 -7.79
N SER A 15 2.96 -9.09 -7.46
CA SER A 15 3.91 -9.88 -8.26
C SER A 15 3.47 -10.02 -9.72
N LYS A 16 2.17 -10.22 -9.96
CA LYS A 16 1.59 -10.30 -11.31
C LYS A 16 1.53 -8.93 -11.99
N VAL A 17 1.19 -7.89 -11.23
CA VAL A 17 1.21 -6.50 -11.73
C VAL A 17 2.62 -6.12 -12.20
N PHE A 18 3.66 -6.50 -11.46
CA PHE A 18 5.05 -6.27 -11.88
C PHE A 18 5.45 -7.06 -13.11
N GLN A 19 5.02 -8.33 -13.22
CA GLN A 19 5.36 -9.19 -14.35
C GLN A 19 4.71 -8.74 -15.66
N ALA A 20 3.49 -8.21 -15.60
CA ALA A 20 2.76 -7.77 -16.78
C ALA A 20 1.89 -6.54 -16.50
N PRO A 21 2.48 -5.34 -16.29
CA PRO A 21 1.72 -4.14 -15.89
C PRO A 21 0.60 -3.76 -16.87
N SER A 22 0.80 -4.00 -18.17
CA SER A 22 -0.18 -3.73 -19.23
C SER A 22 -1.49 -4.52 -19.08
N ASN A 23 -1.48 -5.66 -18.39
CA ASN A 23 -2.68 -6.46 -18.12
C ASN A 23 -3.54 -5.88 -16.98
N TYR A 24 -2.99 -4.93 -16.22
CA TYR A 24 -3.55 -4.43 -14.96
C TYR A 24 -3.75 -2.91 -15.02
N ARG A 25 -4.69 -2.44 -15.86
CA ARG A 25 -4.91 -1.00 -16.15
C ARG A 25 -5.23 -0.12 -14.93
N SER A 26 -5.70 -0.71 -13.84
CA SER A 26 -5.98 0.01 -12.58
C SER A 26 -4.72 0.28 -11.75
N PHE A 27 -3.56 -0.20 -12.20
CA PHE A 27 -2.29 -0.07 -11.52
C PHE A 27 -1.25 0.57 -12.44
N ALA A 28 -0.40 1.39 -11.85
CA ALA A 28 0.79 1.94 -12.49
C ALA A 28 2.03 1.43 -11.75
N VAL A 29 3.08 1.11 -12.50
CA VAL A 29 4.39 0.78 -11.92
C VAL A 29 5.35 1.92 -12.25
N CYS A 30 5.82 2.62 -11.23
CA CYS A 30 6.73 3.75 -11.37
C CYS A 30 7.85 3.62 -10.35
N ASP A 31 9.10 3.73 -10.80
CA ASP A 31 10.30 3.60 -9.97
C ASP A 31 10.24 2.39 -9.04
N GLY A 32 9.78 1.23 -9.54
CA GLY A 32 9.64 -0.02 -8.79
C GLY A 32 8.68 0.03 -7.60
N PHE A 33 7.71 0.94 -7.61
CA PHE A 33 6.55 0.93 -6.74
C PHE A 33 5.27 0.71 -7.56
N VAL A 34 4.24 0.17 -6.91
CA VAL A 34 2.90 0.02 -7.52
C VAL A 34 2.00 1.10 -6.96
N TYR A 35 1.30 1.78 -7.85
CA TYR A 35 0.31 2.81 -7.55
C TYR A 35 -1.05 2.42 -8.10
N SER A 36 -2.11 2.94 -7.50
CA SER A 36 -3.48 2.86 -8.04
C SER A 36 -4.20 4.18 -7.78
N THR A 37 -5.30 4.42 -8.49
CA THR A 37 -6.15 5.59 -8.25
C THR A 37 -7.25 5.23 -7.25
N ASN A 38 -7.33 5.97 -6.14
CA ASN A 38 -8.38 5.77 -5.15
C ASN A 38 -9.74 6.31 -5.66
N ARG A 39 -10.82 6.10 -4.87
CA ARG A 39 -12.17 6.59 -5.23
C ARG A 39 -12.30 8.11 -5.34
N ARG A 40 -11.34 8.87 -4.83
CA ARG A 40 -11.29 10.33 -4.90
C ARG A 40 -10.52 10.84 -6.12
N GLY A 41 -9.91 9.94 -6.90
CA GLY A 41 -9.06 10.30 -8.03
C GLY A 41 -7.59 10.54 -7.65
N ASP A 42 -7.22 10.33 -6.38
CA ASP A 42 -5.82 10.50 -5.95
C ASP A 42 -5.00 9.25 -6.31
N GLU A 43 -3.77 9.46 -6.78
CA GLU A 43 -2.78 8.38 -6.87
C GLU A 43 -2.32 7.98 -5.47
N VAL A 44 -2.39 6.69 -5.17
CA VAL A 44 -2.04 6.13 -3.85
C VAL A 44 -1.10 4.95 -4.00
N LEU A 45 -0.20 4.79 -3.02
CA LEU A 45 0.80 3.74 -3.01
C LEU A 45 0.14 2.40 -2.62
N CYS A 46 0.33 1.38 -3.44
CA CYS A 46 -0.13 0.04 -3.15
C CYS A 46 0.81 -0.66 -2.17
N ILE A 47 0.27 -1.18 -1.08
CA ILE A 47 1.04 -1.80 -0.01
C ILE A 47 0.85 -3.33 -0.04
N PRO A 48 1.92 -4.11 -0.27
CA PRO A 48 1.85 -5.56 -0.24
C PRO A 48 1.55 -6.08 1.17
N ARG A 49 0.70 -7.10 1.25
CA ARG A 49 0.27 -7.72 2.52
C ARG A 49 1.25 -8.79 2.98
N VAL A 50 2.52 -8.42 3.12
CA VAL A 50 3.59 -9.30 3.60
C VAL A 50 3.83 -9.15 5.11
N LYS A 51 4.56 -10.09 5.71
CA LYS A 51 5.06 -9.97 7.09
C LYS A 51 6.47 -9.38 7.08
N TYR A 52 6.69 -8.36 7.89
CA TYR A 52 8.00 -7.80 8.20
C TYR A 52 8.20 -7.83 9.71
N LYS A 53 9.27 -8.48 10.17
CA LYS A 53 9.60 -8.65 11.60
C LYS A 53 8.42 -9.16 12.45
N GLY A 54 7.64 -10.12 11.93
CA GLY A 54 6.51 -10.74 12.63
C GLY A 54 5.18 -9.97 12.56
N ARG A 55 5.17 -8.77 11.96
CA ARG A 55 3.96 -7.92 11.81
C ARG A 55 3.62 -7.75 10.33
N THR A 56 2.34 -7.58 9.97
CA THR A 56 2.01 -7.28 8.57
C THR A 56 2.33 -5.83 8.23
N THR A 57 2.70 -5.55 6.98
CA THR A 57 2.96 -4.17 6.52
C THR A 57 1.75 -3.26 6.79
N THR A 58 0.54 -3.78 6.62
CA THR A 58 -0.71 -3.06 6.91
C THR A 58 -0.89 -2.74 8.40
N GLN A 59 -0.52 -3.65 9.30
CA GLN A 59 -0.54 -3.37 10.75
C GLN A 59 0.45 -2.26 11.11
N ILE A 60 1.66 -2.31 10.54
CA ILE A 60 2.68 -1.28 10.76
C ILE A 60 2.14 0.09 10.31
N ILE A 61 1.54 0.17 9.12
CA ILE A 61 0.97 1.43 8.60
C ILE A 61 -0.19 1.93 9.47
N LEU A 62 -1.10 1.04 9.90
CA LEU A 62 -2.24 1.43 10.73
C LEU A 62 -1.80 1.99 12.09
N ASP A 63 -0.82 1.35 12.73
CA ASP A 63 -0.26 1.84 14.00
C ASP A 63 0.40 3.21 13.82
N GLN A 64 1.25 3.35 12.80
CA GLN A 64 1.95 4.61 12.53
C GLN A 64 0.97 5.73 12.16
N ALA A 65 -0.07 5.41 11.38
CA ALA A 65 -1.11 6.37 11.05
C ALA A 65 -1.89 6.82 12.29
N HIS A 66 -2.24 5.88 13.17
CA HIS A 66 -2.96 6.17 14.41
C HIS A 66 -2.15 7.10 15.33
N GLU A 67 -0.85 6.84 15.48
CA GLU A 67 0.08 7.73 16.21
C GLU A 67 0.22 9.09 15.53
N ALA A 68 0.45 9.12 14.22
CA ALA A 68 0.73 10.34 13.45
C ALA A 68 -0.43 11.36 13.48
N ILE A 69 -1.67 10.89 13.50
CA ILE A 69 -2.84 11.77 13.54
C ILE A 69 -3.34 12.06 14.96
N GLY A 70 -2.63 11.62 16.01
CA GLY A 70 -2.99 11.94 17.40
C GLY A 70 -4.06 11.02 18.00
N HIS A 71 -3.94 9.71 17.76
CA HIS A 71 -4.78 8.67 18.34
C HIS A 71 -6.28 8.77 18.02
N PHE A 72 -6.62 9.31 16.85
CA PHE A 72 -8.01 9.32 16.44
C PHE A 72 -8.59 7.90 16.30
N GLY A 73 -9.91 7.80 16.51
CA GLY A 73 -10.63 6.55 16.36
C GLY A 73 -10.49 5.89 14.98
N PRO A 74 -10.96 4.65 14.84
CA PRO A 74 -10.71 3.80 13.68
C PRO A 74 -11.20 4.41 12.36
N GLN A 75 -12.30 5.15 12.36
CA GLN A 75 -12.84 5.78 11.16
C GLN A 75 -11.89 6.86 10.60
N ARG A 76 -11.46 7.81 11.44
CA ARG A 76 -10.54 8.88 11.03
C ARG A 76 -9.18 8.33 10.62
N THR A 77 -8.67 7.32 11.34
CA THR A 77 -7.44 6.62 10.97
C THR A 77 -7.57 5.96 9.59
N SER A 78 -8.67 5.25 9.34
CA SER A 78 -8.90 4.62 8.04
C SER A 78 -9.06 5.63 6.90
N GLU A 79 -9.77 6.73 7.14
CA GLU A 79 -9.91 7.82 6.16
C GLU A 79 -8.57 8.48 5.83
N TYR A 80 -7.72 8.70 6.83
CA TYR A 80 -6.37 9.22 6.63
C TYR A 80 -5.54 8.26 5.77
N VAL A 81 -5.52 6.98 6.13
CA VAL A 81 -4.71 5.97 5.45
C VAL A 81 -5.12 5.77 3.99
N ARG A 82 -6.43 5.75 3.69
CA ARG A 82 -6.95 5.56 2.32
C ARG A 82 -6.66 6.71 1.36
N ARG A 83 -6.21 7.87 1.88
CA ARG A 83 -5.74 8.99 1.05
C ARG A 83 -4.32 8.79 0.54
N LEU A 84 -3.56 7.88 1.16
CA LEU A 84 -2.13 7.68 0.88
C LEU A 84 -1.84 6.27 0.35
N PHE A 85 -2.61 5.28 0.80
CA PHE A 85 -2.31 3.87 0.59
C PHE A 85 -3.51 3.07 0.08
N TRP A 86 -3.22 1.98 -0.61
CA TRP A 86 -4.19 0.99 -1.09
C TRP A 86 -3.70 -0.43 -0.80
N TRP A 87 -4.59 -1.33 -0.36
CA TRP A 87 -4.34 -2.77 -0.20
C TRP A 87 -5.65 -3.55 -0.17
#